data_AF-A0A0D0CKG1-F1
#
_entry.id   AF-A0A0D0CKG1-F1
#
_cell.length_a   1.000
_cell.length_b   1.000
_cell.length_c   1.000
_cell.angle_alpha   90.00
_cell.angle_beta   90.00
_cell.angle_gamma   90.00
#
_symmetry.space_group_name_H-M   'P 1'
#
loop_
_entity.id
_entity.type
_entity.pdbx_description
1 polymer ?
#
loop_
_entity_poly.entity_id
_entity_poly.type
_entity_poly.pdbx_seq_one_letter_code
_entity_poly.pdbx_strand_id
1 'polypeptide(L)'
;MKQNFLTIYRRAHICALTPGIIHTAFCKTGVWPFNRDVITAEMMAPSKETLCEGHLPITPSSPVKIITNLLGKLSANKGAEGAPDTVSGPSTTTQHMQSNIESLIQQLQDTSLWALVSNKTITYDTHLQHGTAHPISPMKISTPLINNFQPKTSNKALLLTLLCESEAANITLKHHVIELQATNVLNEMYCNML
;
A
#
# COMPACT_ATOMS: atom_id res chain seq x y z
N MET A 1 -7.65 27.55 -8.06
CA MET A 1 -8.17 26.35 -8.76
C MET A 1 -9.24 25.58 -7.99
N LYS A 2 -9.06 25.27 -6.68
CA LYS A 2 -9.99 24.42 -5.90
C LYS A 2 -11.44 24.93 -5.83
N GLN A 3 -11.66 26.24 -5.75
CA GLN A 3 -13.01 26.81 -5.60
C GLN A 3 -13.92 26.58 -6.82
N ASN A 4 -13.37 26.68 -8.03
CA ASN A 4 -14.14 26.50 -9.26
C ASN A 4 -14.59 25.04 -9.44
N PHE A 5 -13.75 24.09 -9.02
CA PHE A 5 -14.07 22.67 -9.05
C PHE A 5 -15.27 22.35 -8.15
N LEU A 6 -15.31 22.88 -6.92
CA LEU A 6 -16.44 22.67 -6.03
C LEU A 6 -17.75 23.21 -6.61
N THR A 7 -17.71 24.36 -7.28
CA THR A 7 -18.89 24.97 -7.90
C THR A 7 -19.46 24.08 -9.02
N ILE A 8 -18.59 23.54 -9.88
CA ILE A 8 -19.00 22.65 -10.98
C ILE A 8 -19.49 21.31 -10.42
N TYR A 9 -18.74 20.71 -9.49
CA TYR A 9 -19.08 19.45 -8.86
C TYR A 9 -20.41 19.52 -8.10
N ARG A 10 -20.63 20.60 -7.33
CA ARG A 10 -21.86 20.80 -6.55
C ARG A 10 -23.11 20.77 -7.43
N ARG A 11 -23.06 21.40 -8.60
CA ARG A 11 -24.20 21.45 -9.53
C ARG A 11 -24.49 20.06 -10.11
N ALA A 12 -23.46 19.33 -10.53
CA ALA A 12 -23.62 17.95 -11.01
C ALA A 12 -24.15 17.02 -9.91
N HIS A 13 -23.63 17.16 -8.68
CA HIS A 13 -24.00 16.34 -7.52
C HIS A 13 -25.47 16.55 -7.12
N ILE A 14 -25.96 17.79 -7.10
CA ILE A 14 -27.37 18.09 -6.81
C ILE A 14 -28.29 17.48 -7.87
N CYS A 15 -27.91 17.52 -9.15
CA CYS A 15 -28.70 16.91 -10.22
C CYS A 15 -28.66 15.38 -10.20
N ALA A 16 -27.57 14.77 -9.73
CA ALA A 16 -27.39 13.31 -9.70
C ALA A 16 -28.02 12.65 -8.48
N LEU A 17 -27.98 13.29 -7.30
CA LEU A 17 -28.54 12.74 -6.06
C LEU A 17 -30.03 13.04 -5.91
N THR A 18 -30.82 12.65 -6.91
CA THR A 18 -32.28 12.65 -6.78
C THR A 18 -32.73 11.33 -6.13
N PRO A 19 -33.83 11.33 -5.36
CA PRO A 19 -34.35 10.11 -4.74
C PRO A 19 -34.53 8.97 -5.75
N GLY A 20 -35.06 9.25 -6.94
CA GLY A 20 -35.26 8.25 -7.99
C GLY A 20 -33.97 7.60 -8.48
N ILE A 21 -32.91 8.39 -8.69
CA ILE A 21 -31.59 7.87 -9.10
C ILE A 21 -30.96 7.07 -7.97
N ILE A 22 -31.07 7.53 -6.72
CA ILE A 22 -30.55 6.84 -5.54
C ILE A 22 -31.23 5.46 -5.38
N HIS A 23 -32.56 5.40 -5.45
CA HIS A 23 -33.30 4.14 -5.42
C HIS A 23 -32.91 3.23 -6.58
N THR A 24 -32.80 3.76 -7.80
CA THR A 24 -32.38 2.98 -8.97
C THR A 24 -30.96 2.44 -8.81
N ALA A 25 -30.04 3.24 -8.28
CA ALA A 25 -28.67 2.81 -8.03
C ALA A 25 -28.64 1.65 -7.04
N PHE A 26 -29.36 1.75 -5.91
CA PHE A 26 -29.43 0.65 -4.94
C PHE A 26 -30.12 -0.60 -5.51
N CYS A 27 -31.18 -0.46 -6.29
CA CYS A 27 -31.81 -1.59 -6.99
C CYS A 27 -30.86 -2.27 -7.98
N LYS A 28 -29.99 -1.51 -8.66
CA LYS A 28 -29.04 -2.03 -9.66
C LYS A 28 -27.79 -2.63 -9.04
N THR A 29 -27.26 -2.01 -7.98
CA THR A 29 -26.06 -2.50 -7.30
C THR A 29 -26.37 -3.62 -6.31
N GLY A 30 -27.63 -3.75 -5.88
CA GLY A 30 -28.03 -4.69 -4.81
C GLY A 30 -27.47 -4.28 -3.44
N VAL A 31 -26.81 -3.13 -3.33
CA VAL A 31 -26.24 -2.62 -2.08
C VAL A 31 -27.35 -1.86 -1.37
N TRP A 32 -28.02 -2.49 -0.42
CA TRP A 32 -28.97 -1.79 0.43
C TRP A 32 -28.25 -1.02 1.55
N PRO A 33 -28.65 0.22 1.88
CA PRO A 33 -28.12 0.92 3.05
C PRO A 33 -28.22 0.03 4.28
N PHE A 34 -27.08 -0.19 4.93
CA PHE A 34 -26.99 -1.04 6.11
C PHE A 34 -27.85 -0.44 7.23
N ASN A 35 -28.97 -1.09 7.56
CA ASN A 35 -29.78 -0.71 8.71
C ASN A 35 -29.24 -1.41 9.95
N ARG A 36 -28.52 -0.66 10.78
CA ARG A 36 -27.92 -1.17 12.03
C ARG A 36 -28.97 -1.60 13.06
N ASP A 37 -30.16 -0.99 13.04
CA ASP A 37 -31.20 -1.25 14.05
C ASP A 37 -31.83 -2.64 13.91
N VAL A 38 -31.64 -3.30 12.76
CA VAL A 38 -32.20 -4.63 12.46
C VAL A 38 -31.19 -5.75 12.74
N ILE A 39 -29.92 -5.43 12.95
CA ILE A 39 -28.86 -6.43 13.14
C ILE A 39 -28.56 -6.53 14.62
N THR A 40 -29.12 -7.55 15.26
CA THR A 40 -28.85 -7.87 16.66
C THR A 40 -27.42 -8.40 16.83
N ALA A 41 -26.88 -8.29 18.04
CA ALA A 41 -25.56 -8.83 18.36
C ALA A 41 -25.46 -10.35 18.10
N GLU A 42 -26.58 -11.06 18.16
CA GLU A 42 -26.68 -12.49 17.85
C GLU A 42 -26.59 -12.79 16.35
N MET A 43 -27.01 -11.85 15.49
CA MET A 43 -26.88 -11.95 14.02
C MET A 43 -25.48 -11.57 13.52
N MET A 44 -24.68 -10.88 14.34
CA MET A 44 -23.28 -10.62 14.04
C MET A 44 -22.50 -11.93 14.23
N ALA A 45 -22.06 -12.53 13.12
CA ALA A 45 -21.11 -13.63 13.21
C ALA A 45 -19.83 -13.13 13.92
N PRO A 46 -19.28 -13.87 14.90
CA PRO A 46 -17.98 -13.54 15.46
C PRO A 46 -16.98 -13.46 14.31
N SER A 47 -16.42 -12.27 14.09
CA SER A 47 -15.39 -12.09 13.07
C SER A 47 -14.19 -12.93 13.51
N LYS A 48 -14.05 -14.13 12.96
CA LYS A 48 -12.82 -14.90 13.05
C LYS A 48 -11.79 -14.10 12.25
N GLU A 49 -10.76 -13.60 12.91
CA GLU A 49 -9.61 -12.98 12.27
C GLU A 49 -8.92 -14.05 11.39
N THR A 50 -9.36 -14.22 10.15
CA THR A 50 -8.87 -15.28 9.25
C THR A 50 -7.52 -14.96 8.62
N LEU A 51 -6.74 -14.01 9.15
CA LEU A 51 -5.47 -13.64 8.53
C LEU A 51 -4.44 -13.13 9.54
N CYS A 52 -4.00 -13.99 10.46
CA CYS A 52 -2.79 -13.73 11.24
C CYS A 52 -1.50 -14.12 10.49
N GLU A 53 -1.60 -14.82 9.36
CA GLU A 53 -0.46 -15.23 8.55
C GLU A 53 -0.62 -14.77 7.10
N GLY A 54 -0.06 -13.60 6.80
CA GLY A 54 0.14 -13.16 5.42
C GLY A 54 1.38 -13.82 4.85
N HIS A 55 1.22 -14.76 3.91
CA HIS A 55 2.34 -15.27 3.13
C HIS A 55 2.80 -14.17 2.17
N LEU A 56 3.86 -13.44 2.54
CA LEU A 56 4.50 -12.49 1.65
C LEU A 56 5.07 -13.26 0.44
N PRO A 57 4.80 -12.82 -0.80
CA PRO A 57 5.40 -13.44 -2.00
C PRO A 57 6.92 -13.27 -2.06
N ILE A 58 7.49 -12.47 -1.16
CA ILE A 58 8.92 -12.19 -1.05
C ILE A 58 9.36 -12.59 0.35
N THR A 59 10.37 -13.46 0.43
CA THR A 59 11.01 -13.82 1.69
C THR A 59 11.64 -12.56 2.29
N PRO A 60 11.24 -12.11 3.50
CA PRO A 60 11.81 -10.91 4.09
C PRO A 60 13.32 -11.10 4.32
N SER A 61 14.07 -9.98 4.27
CA SER A 61 15.51 -9.98 4.49
C SER A 61 15.85 -10.58 5.86
N SER A 62 17.04 -11.19 5.96
CA SER A 62 17.53 -11.85 7.19
C SER A 62 17.26 -11.04 8.47
N PRO A 63 17.50 -9.71 8.50
CA PRO A 63 17.27 -8.93 9.72
C PRO A 63 15.80 -8.82 10.13
N VAL A 64 14.89 -8.73 9.16
CA VAL A 64 13.44 -8.65 9.43
C VAL A 64 12.93 -9.96 10.02
N LYS A 65 13.45 -11.11 9.56
CA LYS A 65 13.11 -12.43 10.13
C LYS A 65 13.48 -12.56 11.60
N ILE A 66 14.61 -11.97 12.00
CA ILE A 66 15.09 -11.98 13.39
C ILE A 66 14.10 -11.20 14.27
N ILE A 67 13.64 -10.03 13.81
CA ILE A 67 12.68 -9.19 14.53
C ILE A 67 11.29 -9.86 14.60
N THR A 68 10.80 -10.43 13.51
CA THR A 68 9.50 -11.12 13.50
C THR A 68 9.49 -12.35 14.42
N ASN A 69 10.60 -13.09 14.48
CA ASN A 69 10.75 -14.21 15.43
C ASN A 69 10.76 -13.73 16.89
N LEU A 70 11.37 -12.58 17.20
CA LEU A 70 11.34 -11.99 18.54
C LEU A 70 9.90 -11.64 18.94
N LEU A 71 9.18 -10.92 18.08
CA LEU A 71 7.80 -10.52 18.33
C LEU A 71 6.88 -11.75 18.48
N GLY A 72 7.10 -12.79 17.67
CA GLY A 72 6.39 -14.07 17.79
C GLY A 72 6.64 -14.77 19.12
N LYS A 73 7.92 -14.88 19.55
CA LYS A 73 8.29 -15.49 20.83
C LYS A 73 7.74 -14.71 22.05
N LEU A 74 7.67 -13.40 21.97
CA LEU A 74 7.08 -12.56 23.03
C LEU A 74 5.55 -12.64 23.07
N SER A 75 4.89 -12.78 21.92
CA SER A 75 3.43 -12.84 21.81
C SER A 75 2.86 -14.18 22.27
N ALA A 76 3.54 -15.30 21.97
CA ALA A 76 3.10 -16.66 22.30
C ALA A 76 2.99 -16.93 23.83
N ASN A 77 3.62 -16.11 24.66
CA ASN A 77 3.65 -16.31 26.12
C ASN A 77 2.45 -15.68 26.86
N LYS A 78 1.46 -15.13 26.12
CA LYS A 78 0.31 -14.41 26.71
C LYS A 78 -0.97 -15.27 26.83
N GLY A 79 -0.91 -16.57 26.50
CA GLY A 79 -2.09 -17.41 26.31
C GLY A 79 -2.27 -18.61 27.25
N ALA A 80 -1.45 -18.78 28.30
CA ALA A 80 -1.55 -19.93 29.20
C ALA A 80 -1.92 -19.49 30.62
N GLU A 81 -3.18 -19.11 30.84
CA GLU A 81 -3.76 -19.00 32.18
C GLU A 81 -5.06 -19.79 32.22
N GLY A 82 -5.02 -20.92 32.92
CA GLY A 82 -6.09 -21.91 33.02
C GLY A 82 -5.80 -22.99 34.06
N ALA A 83 -5.77 -22.58 35.34
CA ALA A 83 -5.95 -23.37 36.57
C ALA A 83 -4.80 -24.29 37.08
N PRO A 84 -4.73 -24.54 38.41
CA PRO A 84 -3.49 -24.45 39.18
C PRO A 84 -2.93 -25.80 39.69
N ASP A 85 -1.83 -25.66 40.43
CA ASP A 85 -1.17 -26.62 41.31
C ASP A 85 0.05 -27.34 40.71
N THR A 86 1.23 -26.73 40.84
CA THR A 86 2.34 -27.29 41.65
C THR A 86 3.50 -26.27 41.68
N VAL A 87 3.96 -25.99 42.89
CA VAL A 87 5.04 -25.07 43.26
C VAL A 87 6.33 -25.35 42.47
N SER A 88 6.79 -24.39 41.65
CA SER A 88 8.21 -24.27 41.28
C SER A 88 8.53 -22.81 40.91
N GLY A 89 9.64 -22.29 41.43
CA GLY A 89 9.88 -20.87 41.69
C GLY A 89 9.99 -19.91 40.48
N PRO A 90 9.98 -18.59 40.73
CA PRO A 90 9.84 -17.53 39.71
C PRO A 90 11.11 -17.19 38.90
N SER A 91 12.17 -18.00 38.95
CA SER A 91 13.50 -17.56 38.50
C SER A 91 13.94 -18.05 37.11
N THR A 92 13.37 -19.12 36.58
CA THR A 92 13.86 -19.76 35.34
C THR A 92 13.30 -19.15 34.06
N THR A 93 12.05 -18.67 34.05
CA THR A 93 11.41 -18.11 32.84
C THR A 93 12.03 -16.78 32.42
N THR A 94 12.38 -15.93 33.39
CA THR A 94 12.97 -14.61 33.13
C THR A 94 14.40 -14.71 32.61
N GLN A 95 15.19 -15.65 33.12
CA GLN A 95 16.56 -15.89 32.65
C GLN A 95 16.59 -16.38 31.20
N HIS A 96 15.68 -17.29 30.82
CA HIS A 96 15.58 -17.76 29.44
C HIS A 96 15.18 -16.65 28.46
N MET A 97 14.31 -15.71 28.88
CA MET A 97 13.98 -14.55 28.06
C MET A 97 15.17 -13.61 27.87
N GLN A 98 15.93 -13.34 28.94
CA GLN A 98 17.12 -12.50 28.87
C GLN A 98 18.21 -13.10 27.96
N SER A 99 18.51 -14.38 28.08
CA SER A 99 19.52 -15.03 27.24
C SER A 99 19.13 -15.05 25.75
N ASN A 100 17.83 -15.18 25.45
CA ASN A 100 17.33 -15.09 24.07
C ASN A 100 17.43 -13.66 23.51
N ILE A 101 17.17 -12.64 24.34
CA ILE A 101 17.31 -11.24 23.93
C ILE A 101 18.78 -10.91 23.66
N GLU A 102 19.69 -11.34 24.54
CA GLU A 102 21.13 -11.12 24.39
C GLU A 102 21.70 -11.81 23.14
N SER A 103 21.33 -13.06 22.87
CA SER A 103 21.81 -13.76 21.67
C SER A 103 21.30 -13.12 20.37
N LEU A 104 20.08 -12.55 20.38
CA LEU A 104 19.49 -11.90 19.22
C LEU A 104 20.04 -10.48 19.01
N ILE A 105 20.34 -9.75 20.09
CA ILE A 105 21.10 -8.49 20.03
C ILE A 105 22.43 -8.73 19.32
N GLN A 106 23.14 -9.81 19.68
CA GLN A 106 24.39 -10.20 19.02
C GLN A 106 24.17 -10.48 17.53
N GLN A 107 23.13 -11.24 17.17
CA GLN A 107 22.81 -11.52 15.77
C GLN A 107 22.44 -10.26 14.97
N LEU A 108 21.75 -9.30 15.58
CA LEU A 108 21.41 -8.03 14.92
C LEU A 108 22.63 -7.14 14.71
N GLN A 109 23.59 -7.17 15.64
CA GLN A 109 24.88 -6.46 15.50
C GLN A 109 25.69 -6.95 14.30
N ASP A 110 25.60 -8.23 13.96
CA ASP A 110 26.27 -8.81 12.79
C ASP A 110 25.54 -8.49 11.45
N THR A 111 24.39 -7.80 11.50
CA THR A 111 23.63 -7.41 10.31
C THR A 111 23.71 -5.91 10.01
N SER A 112 23.32 -5.53 8.78
CA SER A 112 23.20 -4.12 8.38
C SER A 112 22.18 -3.31 9.19
N LEU A 113 21.41 -3.92 10.08
CA LEU A 113 20.49 -3.26 11.01
C LEU A 113 21.07 -3.05 12.42
N TRP A 114 22.39 -3.20 12.62
CA TRP A 114 23.05 -2.93 13.90
C TRP A 114 22.72 -1.56 14.49
N ALA A 115 22.43 -0.57 13.63
CA ALA A 115 22.03 0.79 14.00
C ALA A 115 20.71 0.85 14.80
N LEU A 116 19.82 -0.14 14.70
CA LEU A 116 18.59 -0.20 15.50
C LEU A 116 18.83 -0.60 16.96
N VAL A 117 19.93 -1.29 17.23
CA VAL A 117 20.29 -1.80 18.56
C VAL A 117 21.31 -0.90 19.25
N SER A 118 21.94 -0.01 18.49
CA SER A 118 22.92 0.93 19.02
C SER A 118 22.24 2.12 19.71
N ASN A 119 22.66 2.40 20.94
CA ASN A 119 22.19 3.54 21.74
C ASN A 119 22.75 4.88 21.21
N LYS A 120 23.59 4.86 20.17
CA LYS A 120 24.07 6.07 19.52
C LYS A 120 23.00 6.57 18.58
N THR A 121 22.53 7.79 18.85
CA THR A 121 21.69 8.58 17.95
C THR A 121 22.20 8.41 16.53
N ILE A 122 21.32 8.01 15.62
CA ILE A 122 21.61 7.94 14.19
C ILE A 122 21.97 9.36 13.75
N THR A 123 23.25 9.69 13.80
CA THR A 123 23.76 10.89 13.15
C THR A 123 23.52 10.62 11.68
N TYR A 124 22.52 11.30 11.12
CA TYR A 124 22.24 11.31 9.69
C TYR A 124 23.46 11.90 8.99
N ASP A 125 24.48 11.07 8.75
CA ASP A 125 25.43 11.37 7.70
C ASP A 125 24.70 11.06 6.40
N THR A 126 24.31 12.15 5.74
CA THR A 126 23.49 12.21 4.54
C THR A 126 24.23 11.61 3.35
N HIS A 127 24.46 10.30 3.35
CA HIS A 127 24.54 9.57 2.11
C HIS A 127 23.11 9.15 1.74
N LEU A 128 22.34 10.13 1.24
CA LEU A 128 21.13 9.86 0.47
C LEU A 128 21.54 8.81 -0.57
N GLN A 129 21.07 7.57 -0.38
CA GLN A 129 21.10 6.55 -1.40
C GLN A 129 20.43 7.21 -2.61
N HIS A 130 21.24 7.60 -3.59
CA HIS A 130 20.75 8.11 -4.86
C HIS A 130 19.81 7.03 -5.36
N GLY A 131 18.51 7.32 -5.34
CA GLY A 131 17.52 6.37 -5.78
C GLY A 131 17.85 6.07 -7.22
N THR A 132 18.43 4.90 -7.47
CA THR A 132 18.68 4.43 -8.82
C THR A 132 17.31 4.34 -9.46
N ALA A 133 16.98 5.32 -10.30
CA ALA A 133 15.72 5.38 -11.00
C ALA A 133 15.70 4.18 -11.94
N HIS A 134 15.11 3.07 -11.49
CA HIS A 134 14.91 1.94 -12.36
C HIS A 134 13.96 2.39 -13.47
N PRO A 135 14.38 2.33 -14.75
CA PRO A 135 13.48 2.62 -15.84
C PRO A 135 12.34 1.61 -15.75
N ILE A 136 11.14 2.10 -15.41
CA ILE A 136 9.93 1.30 -15.45
C ILE A 136 9.82 0.83 -16.89
N SER A 137 10.03 -0.48 -17.11
CA SER A 137 9.90 -1.06 -18.44
C SER A 137 8.57 -0.62 -19.03
N PRO A 138 8.56 -0.07 -20.25
CA PRO A 138 7.32 0.41 -20.86
C PRO A 138 6.33 -0.75 -20.87
N MET A 139 5.19 -0.54 -20.19
CA MET A 139 4.07 -1.47 -20.25
C MET A 139 3.73 -1.61 -21.73
N LYS A 140 3.99 -2.79 -22.31
CA LYS A 140 3.58 -3.11 -23.68
C LYS A 140 2.06 -3.14 -23.69
N ILE A 141 1.45 -1.99 -23.95
CA ILE A 141 0.04 -1.92 -24.31
C ILE A 141 0.00 -2.47 -25.74
N SER A 142 -0.31 -3.76 -25.87
CA SER A 142 -0.68 -4.35 -27.14
C SER A 142 -1.98 -3.73 -27.60
N THR A 143 -1.89 -2.69 -28.43
CA THR A 143 -3.04 -2.18 -29.19
C THR A 143 -2.81 -2.36 -30.69
N PRO A 144 -3.21 -3.51 -31.27
CA PRO A 144 -3.49 -3.60 -32.69
C PRO A 144 -5.00 -3.72 -32.98
N LEU A 145 -5.89 -3.41 -32.03
CA LEU A 145 -7.32 -3.76 -32.20
C LEU A 145 -8.23 -2.61 -32.69
N ILE A 146 -7.80 -1.35 -32.69
CA ILE A 146 -8.73 -0.21 -32.87
C ILE A 146 -8.89 0.24 -34.34
N ASN A 147 -7.92 -0.02 -35.22
CA ASN A 147 -7.93 0.56 -36.57
C ASN A 147 -8.99 0.01 -37.55
N ASN A 148 -9.71 -1.06 -37.21
CA ASN A 148 -10.59 -1.75 -38.17
C ASN A 148 -12.07 -1.77 -37.79
N PHE A 149 -12.48 -1.12 -36.69
CA PHE A 149 -13.90 -1.13 -36.29
C PHE A 149 -14.61 0.14 -36.72
N GLN A 150 -15.42 0.05 -37.78
CA GLN A 150 -16.34 1.11 -38.16
C GLN A 150 -17.50 1.17 -37.14
N PRO A 151 -17.64 2.26 -36.37
CA PRO A 151 -18.63 2.32 -35.30
C PRO A 151 -20.06 2.42 -35.86
N LYS A 152 -20.88 1.40 -35.60
CA LYS A 152 -22.31 1.34 -36.00
C LYS A 152 -23.26 2.21 -35.14
N THR A 153 -22.76 2.86 -34.09
CA THR A 153 -23.60 3.58 -33.10
C THR A 153 -22.92 4.87 -32.67
N SER A 154 -23.69 5.95 -32.52
CA SER A 154 -23.19 7.28 -32.13
C SER A 154 -22.32 7.25 -30.85
N ASN A 155 -22.72 6.49 -29.83
CA ASN A 155 -21.95 6.34 -28.59
C ASN A 155 -20.56 5.71 -28.82
N LYS A 156 -20.44 4.79 -29.77
CA LYS A 156 -19.15 4.15 -30.10
C LYS A 156 -18.22 5.12 -30.83
N ALA A 157 -18.77 5.99 -31.68
CA ALA A 157 -18.00 7.04 -32.32
C ALA A 157 -17.47 8.04 -31.29
N LEU A 158 -18.33 8.49 -30.36
CA LEU A 158 -17.92 9.40 -29.27
C LEU A 158 -16.81 8.79 -28.40
N LEU A 159 -16.95 7.51 -28.02
CA LEU A 159 -15.93 6.81 -27.24
C LEU A 159 -14.59 6.73 -27.98
N LEU A 160 -14.60 6.43 -29.28
CA LEU A 160 -13.39 6.37 -30.09
C LEU A 160 -12.71 7.73 -30.19
N THR A 161 -13.48 8.80 -30.39
CA THR A 161 -12.93 10.17 -30.41
C THR A 161 -12.27 10.52 -29.09
N LEU A 162 -12.93 10.26 -27.96
CA LEU A 162 -12.37 10.52 -26.63
C LEU A 162 -11.13 9.68 -26.35
N LEU A 163 -11.12 8.42 -26.80
CA LEU A 163 -9.96 7.55 -26.65
C LEU A 163 -8.77 8.08 -27.45
N CYS A 164 -8.95 8.42 -28.73
CA CYS A 164 -7.90 9.00 -29.56
C CYS A 164 -7.36 10.32 -29.00
N GLU A 165 -8.24 11.19 -28.51
CA GLU A 165 -7.83 12.44 -27.86
C GLU A 165 -6.98 12.18 -26.61
N SER A 166 -7.43 11.25 -25.76
CA SER A 166 -6.70 10.87 -24.55
C SER A 166 -5.35 10.23 -24.86
N GLU A 167 -5.25 9.45 -25.93
CA GLU A 167 -4.02 8.81 -26.38
C GLU A 167 -3.03 9.83 -26.91
N ALA A 168 -3.49 10.78 -27.73
CA ALA A 168 -2.67 11.89 -28.21
C ALA A 168 -2.11 12.72 -27.04
N ALA A 169 -2.96 13.07 -26.05
CA ALA A 169 -2.53 13.80 -24.86
C ALA A 169 -1.49 13.01 -24.03
N ASN A 170 -1.66 11.68 -23.93
CA ASN A 170 -0.70 10.81 -23.24
C ASN A 170 0.66 10.79 -23.94
N ILE A 171 0.67 10.73 -25.28
CA ILE A 171 1.90 10.80 -26.08
C ILE A 171 2.62 12.13 -25.84
N THR A 172 1.90 13.26 -25.88
CA THR A 172 2.47 14.58 -25.58
C THR A 172 3.07 14.64 -24.17
N LEU A 173 2.36 14.12 -23.17
CA LEU A 173 2.84 14.08 -21.79
C LEU A 173 4.11 13.23 -21.65
N LYS A 174 4.16 12.06 -22.30
CA LYS A 174 5.34 11.19 -22.30
C LYS A 174 6.57 11.91 -22.87
N HIS A 175 6.40 12.59 -24.00
CA HIS A 175 7.48 13.40 -24.58
C HIS A 175 7.97 14.47 -23.62
N HIS A 176 7.05 15.18 -22.95
CA HIS A 176 7.42 16.21 -21.98
C HIS A 176 8.15 15.65 -20.75
N VAL A 177 7.75 14.48 -20.25
CA VAL A 177 8.46 13.82 -19.14
C VAL A 177 9.89 13.44 -19.54
N ILE A 178 10.08 12.92 -20.75
CA ILE A 178 11.42 12.57 -21.25
C ILE A 178 12.30 13.83 -21.35
N GLU A 179 11.75 14.94 -21.84
CA GLU A 179 12.45 16.23 -21.91
C GLU A 179 12.88 16.71 -20.51
N LEU A 180 11.96 16.71 -19.54
CA LEU A 180 12.27 17.09 -18.15
C LEU A 180 13.32 16.18 -17.51
N GLN A 181 13.25 14.87 -17.76
CA GLN A 181 14.25 13.93 -17.29
C GLN A 181 15.62 14.23 -17.89
N ALA A 182 15.70 14.49 -19.20
CA ALA A 182 16.96 14.84 -19.86
C ALA A 182 17.54 16.16 -19.31
N THR A 183 16.71 17.19 -19.12
CA THR A 183 17.14 18.46 -18.51
C THR A 183 17.67 18.26 -17.09
N ASN A 184 17.00 17.45 -16.26
CA ASN A 184 17.46 17.18 -14.91
C ASN A 184 18.81 16.46 -14.88
N VAL A 185 19.02 15.47 -15.75
CA VAL A 185 20.31 14.77 -15.86
C VAL A 185 21.42 15.73 -16.26
N LEU A 186 21.18 16.62 -17.23
CA LEU A 186 22.16 17.63 -17.64
C LEU A 186 22.49 18.61 -16.51
N ASN A 187 21.46 19.06 -15.77
CA ASN A 187 21.65 19.95 -14.63
C ASN A 187 22.45 19.28 -13.51
N GLU A 188 22.18 18.00 -13.22
CA GLU A 188 22.94 17.21 -12.24
C GLU A 188 24.42 17.10 -12.65
N MET A 189 24.70 16.79 -13.92
CA MET A 189 26.07 16.75 -14.43
C MET A 189 26.77 18.11 -14.32
N TYR A 190 26.06 19.21 -14.58
CA TYR A 190 26.62 20.55 -14.43
C TYR A 190 26.94 20.88 -12.97
N CYS A 191 26.03 20.58 -12.04
CA CYS A 191 26.23 20.79 -10.61
C CYS A 191 27.38 19.96 -10.03
N ASN A 192 27.64 18.77 -10.57
CA ASN A 192 28.74 17.91 -10.11
C ASN A 192 30.13 18.31 -10.65
N MET A 193 30.21 19.23 -11.62
CA MET A 193 31.46 19.73 -12.21
C MET A 193 31.98 21.02 -11.55
N LEU A 194 31.24 21.59 -10.60
CA LEU A 194 31.56 22.78 -9.81
C LEU A 194 32.06 22.39 -8.42
#